data_AF-A0A1S6HXJ6-F1
#
_entry.id   AF-A0A1S6HXJ6-F1
#
_cell.length_a   1.000
_cell.length_b   1.000
_cell.length_c   1.000
_cell.angle_alpha   90.00
_cell.angle_beta   90.00
_cell.angle_gamma   90.00
#
_symmetry.space_group_name_H-M   'P 1'
#
loop_
_entity.id
_entity.type
_entity.pdbx_description
1 polymer ?
#
loop_
_entity_poly.entity_id
_entity_poly.type
_entity_poly.pdbx_seq_one_letter_code
_entity_poly.pdbx_strand_id
1 'polypeptide(L)'
;MSTRLECSRRECRWTGDYSTVSTTGIGLITYICPKCSCDSFFDLPKPVITERVKHANTLIKVISEHGRKFFNTKDVTATIELDKNGKVWFVDDYSQRRIYTHYSGRWSGFSHGGTLRGLIESMRKYITKGHQIPLDWIAPTRRNPANGDIWGYGIEAASAVRTAVAKLPIIKVRSEA
;
A
#
# COMPACT_ATOMS: atom_id res chain seq x y z
N MET A 1 13.28 11.37 17.04
CA MET A 1 13.41 9.90 17.16
C MET A 1 12.38 9.25 16.27
N SER A 2 12.72 8.16 15.58
CA SER A 2 11.68 7.40 14.88
C SER A 2 10.85 6.65 15.91
N THR A 3 9.53 6.68 15.77
CA THR A 3 8.61 5.87 16.58
C THR A 3 8.30 4.53 15.92
N ARG A 4 8.85 4.30 14.71
CA ARG A 4 8.52 3.15 13.86
C ARG A 4 9.65 2.14 13.82
N LEU A 5 9.26 0.88 13.84
CA LEU A 5 10.15 -0.24 14.02
C LEU A 5 9.75 -1.40 13.10
N GLU A 6 10.75 -2.13 12.64
CA GLU A 6 10.61 -3.37 11.88
C GLU A 6 11.20 -4.52 12.69
N CYS A 7 10.45 -5.61 12.85
CA CYS A 7 10.97 -6.81 13.49
C CYS A 7 12.19 -7.34 12.71
N SER A 8 13.31 -7.55 13.41
CA SER A 8 14.56 -8.01 12.81
C SER A 8 14.48 -9.42 12.21
N ARG A 9 13.52 -10.23 12.68
CA ARG A 9 13.28 -11.59 12.25
C ARG A 9 12.80 -11.63 10.80
N ARG A 10 13.62 -12.23 9.91
CA ARG A 10 13.46 -12.20 8.44
C ARG A 10 12.11 -12.74 7.96
N GLU A 11 11.61 -13.80 8.61
CA GLU A 11 10.33 -14.43 8.32
C GLU A 11 9.14 -13.64 8.86
N CYS A 12 9.36 -12.71 9.80
CA CYS A 12 8.31 -11.86 10.35
C CYS A 12 8.27 -10.51 9.66
N ARG A 13 9.34 -9.72 9.77
CA ARG A 13 9.47 -8.33 9.28
C ARG A 13 8.23 -7.46 9.50
N TRP A 14 7.49 -7.74 10.56
CA TRP A 14 6.33 -6.95 10.94
C TRP A 14 6.79 -5.51 11.18
N THR A 15 6.07 -4.55 10.61
CA THR A 15 6.33 -3.14 10.77
C THR A 15 5.23 -2.51 11.62
N GLY A 16 5.62 -1.68 12.58
CA GLY A 16 4.68 -0.98 13.45
C GLY A 16 5.34 0.17 14.18
N ASP A 17 4.78 0.50 15.33
CA ASP A 17 5.28 1.52 16.24
C ASP A 17 5.46 0.98 17.67
N TYR A 18 6.13 1.74 18.52
CA TYR A 18 6.34 1.34 19.93
C TYR A 18 5.03 1.27 20.74
N SER A 19 3.92 1.83 20.27
CA SER A 19 2.60 1.66 20.90
C SER A 19 1.90 0.35 20.53
N THR A 20 2.32 -0.31 19.46
CA THR A 20 1.71 -1.54 18.94
C THR A 20 2.52 -2.79 19.25
N VAL A 21 3.72 -2.65 19.81
CA VAL A 21 4.51 -3.78 20.34
C VAL A 21 3.92 -4.30 21.64
N SER A 22 3.96 -5.62 21.81
CA SER A 22 3.63 -6.24 23.08
C SER A 22 4.75 -5.96 24.09
N THR A 23 4.43 -5.93 25.37
CA THR A 23 5.41 -5.73 26.44
C THR A 23 5.38 -6.91 27.39
N THR A 24 6.54 -7.34 27.87
CA THR A 24 6.66 -8.33 28.94
C THR A 24 7.61 -7.85 30.03
N GLY A 25 7.41 -8.35 31.25
CA GLY A 25 8.27 -8.07 32.40
C GLY A 25 7.53 -7.43 33.59
N ILE A 26 7.87 -7.87 34.80
CA ILE A 26 7.48 -7.22 36.05
C ILE A 26 8.72 -6.43 36.51
N GLY A 27 8.85 -5.18 36.04
CA GLY A 27 10.02 -4.32 36.31
C GLY A 27 10.54 -3.65 35.04
N LEU A 28 11.54 -4.26 34.38
CA LEU A 28 12.07 -3.78 33.10
C LEU A 28 11.16 -4.23 31.95
N ILE A 29 10.51 -3.27 31.29
CA ILE A 29 9.66 -3.53 30.13
C ILE A 29 10.53 -3.95 28.94
N THR A 30 10.32 -5.17 28.47
CA THR A 30 10.89 -5.65 27.19
C THR A 30 9.83 -5.52 26.11
N TYR A 31 10.17 -4.85 25.01
CA TYR A 31 9.30 -4.75 23.84
C TYR A 31 9.44 -6.01 22.99
N ILE A 32 8.30 -6.56 22.57
CA ILE A 32 8.23 -7.81 21.84
C ILE A 32 7.31 -7.65 20.63
N CYS A 33 7.74 -8.19 19.50
CA CYS A 33 7.00 -8.19 18.26
C CYS A 33 5.69 -8.97 18.45
N PRO A 34 4.52 -8.37 18.17
CA PRO A 34 3.22 -8.99 18.43
C PRO A 34 2.92 -10.18 17.49
N LYS A 35 3.75 -10.40 16.46
CA LYS A 35 3.57 -11.46 15.47
C LYS A 35 4.43 -12.69 15.70
N CYS A 36 5.64 -12.53 16.24
CA CYS A 36 6.62 -13.63 16.30
C CYS A 36 7.39 -13.71 17.63
N SER A 37 7.02 -12.86 18.58
CA SER A 37 7.63 -12.77 19.90
C SER A 37 9.13 -12.43 19.92
N CYS A 38 9.67 -11.86 18.84
CA CYS A 38 11.05 -11.37 18.78
C CYS A 38 11.17 -10.01 19.50
N ASP A 39 12.25 -9.82 20.24
CA ASP A 39 12.57 -8.63 21.05
C ASP A 39 13.56 -7.66 20.37
N SER A 40 13.98 -7.96 19.14
CA SER A 40 14.94 -7.16 18.38
C SER A 40 14.29 -6.52 17.16
N PHE A 41 14.56 -5.22 16.97
CA PHE A 41 13.95 -4.39 15.96
C PHE A 41 14.96 -3.49 15.24
N PHE A 42 14.65 -3.14 14.00
CA PHE A 42 15.30 -2.08 13.25
C PHE A 42 14.47 -0.80 13.31
N ASP A 43 15.09 0.32 13.64
CA ASP A 43 14.46 1.63 13.55
C ASP A 43 14.24 2.02 12.09
N LEU A 44 13.00 2.28 11.73
CA LEU A 44 12.66 2.76 10.39
C LEU A 44 12.61 4.27 10.38
N PRO A 45 13.27 4.99 9.46
CA PRO A 45 13.16 6.43 9.41
C PRO A 45 11.72 6.88 9.13
N LYS A 46 11.33 8.04 9.66
CA LYS A 46 10.02 8.64 9.38
C LYS A 46 9.90 8.88 7.87
N PRO A 47 8.75 8.53 7.24
CA PRO A 47 8.57 8.75 5.81
C PRO A 47 8.51 10.25 5.49
N VAL A 48 9.02 10.61 4.31
CA VAL A 48 8.93 11.95 3.74
C VAL A 48 7.54 12.13 3.16
N ILE A 49 6.82 13.14 3.64
CA ILE A 49 5.48 13.46 3.16
C ILE A 49 5.60 14.46 2.01
N THR A 50 5.14 14.06 0.83
CA THR A 50 5.04 14.93 -0.36
C THR A 50 3.60 14.89 -0.89
N GLU A 51 3.20 15.89 -1.68
CA GLU A 51 1.87 15.90 -2.31
C GLU A 51 1.63 14.65 -3.15
N ARG A 52 2.65 14.18 -3.89
CA ARG A 52 2.51 12.96 -4.69
C ARG A 52 2.29 11.70 -3.85
N VAL A 53 2.91 11.62 -2.67
CA VAL A 53 2.68 10.53 -1.71
C VAL A 53 1.26 10.62 -1.14
N LYS A 54 0.79 11.83 -0.80
CA LYS A 54 -0.59 12.05 -0.37
C LYS A 54 -1.58 11.59 -1.43
N HIS A 55 -1.40 11.99 -2.69
CA HIS A 55 -2.26 11.57 -3.80
C HIS A 55 -2.30 10.04 -3.96
N ALA A 56 -1.16 9.36 -3.85
CA ALA A 56 -1.09 7.91 -3.93
C ALA A 56 -1.84 7.24 -2.76
N ASN A 57 -1.67 7.75 -1.53
CA ASN A 57 -2.40 7.24 -0.36
C ASN A 57 -3.91 7.53 -0.44
N THR A 58 -4.32 8.67 -0.98
CA THR A 58 -5.73 8.96 -1.25
C THR A 58 -6.31 7.98 -2.28
N LEU A 59 -5.56 7.64 -3.34
CA LEU A 59 -5.99 6.63 -4.31
C LEU A 59 -6.17 5.25 -3.65
N ILE A 60 -5.22 4.83 -2.81
CA ILE A 60 -5.34 3.58 -2.05
C ILE A 60 -6.60 3.61 -1.17
N LYS A 61 -6.81 4.70 -0.43
CA LYS A 61 -7.99 4.87 0.43
C LYS A 61 -9.30 4.74 -0.35
N VAL A 62 -9.43 5.44 -1.47
CA VAL A 62 -10.62 5.36 -2.32
C VAL A 62 -10.85 3.92 -2.79
N ILE A 63 -9.82 3.23 -3.29
CA ILE A 63 -9.97 1.83 -3.73
C ILE A 63 -10.38 0.92 -2.56
N SER A 64 -9.88 1.20 -1.36
CA SER A 64 -10.16 0.44 -0.13
C SER A 64 -11.56 0.62 0.42
N GLU A 65 -12.25 1.69 0.05
CA GLU A 65 -13.62 1.98 0.45
C GLU A 65 -14.65 1.46 -0.56
N HIS A 66 -14.22 0.99 -1.74
CA HIS A 66 -15.10 0.58 -2.84
C HIS A 66 -15.01 -0.91 -3.15
N GLY A 67 -16.10 -1.47 -3.69
CA GLY A 67 -16.16 -2.85 -4.18
C GLY A 67 -15.74 -3.87 -3.13
N ARG A 68 -14.71 -4.67 -3.45
CA ARG A 68 -14.15 -5.71 -2.55
C ARG A 68 -13.23 -5.16 -1.46
N LYS A 69 -13.12 -3.84 -1.32
CA LYS A 69 -12.27 -3.15 -0.33
C LYS A 69 -10.79 -3.55 -0.44
N PHE A 70 -10.26 -3.60 -1.66
CA PHE A 70 -8.83 -3.91 -1.85
C PHE A 70 -7.95 -2.93 -1.07
N PHE A 71 -6.83 -3.42 -0.53
CA PHE A 71 -5.95 -2.66 0.37
C PHE A 71 -6.56 -2.36 1.75
N ASN A 72 -7.70 -2.95 2.12
CA ASN A 72 -8.18 -2.92 3.49
C ASN A 72 -8.40 -4.35 4.01
N THR A 73 -7.77 -4.65 5.15
CA THR A 73 -8.03 -5.89 5.87
C THR A 73 -8.25 -5.58 7.34
N LYS A 74 -9.42 -5.96 7.87
CA LYS A 74 -9.80 -5.75 9.29
C LYS A 74 -9.59 -4.31 9.76
N ASP A 75 -10.09 -3.36 8.96
CA ASP A 75 -10.01 -1.91 9.20
C ASP A 75 -8.60 -1.32 9.12
N VAL A 76 -7.60 -2.11 8.74
CA VAL A 76 -6.25 -1.61 8.45
C VAL A 76 -6.13 -1.36 6.96
N THR A 77 -5.78 -0.12 6.60
CA THR A 77 -5.60 0.29 5.19
C THR A 77 -4.12 0.30 4.82
N ALA A 78 -3.79 -0.24 3.65
CA ALA A 78 -2.42 -0.24 3.14
C ALA A 78 -1.96 1.19 2.85
N THR A 79 -0.66 1.44 2.89
CA THR A 79 -0.10 2.77 2.63
C THR A 79 1.15 2.71 1.77
N ILE A 80 1.47 3.81 1.12
CA ILE A 80 2.73 4.04 0.42
C ILE A 80 3.52 5.12 1.14
N GLU A 81 4.82 4.87 1.21
CA GLU A 81 5.79 5.70 1.89
C GLU A 81 6.94 6.05 0.97
N LEU A 82 7.48 7.25 1.13
CA LEU A 82 8.73 7.67 0.54
C LEU A 82 9.78 7.76 1.65
N ASP A 83 10.94 7.13 1.47
CA ASP A 83 12.06 7.31 2.39
C ASP A 83 12.89 8.55 2.05
N LYS A 84 13.79 8.92 2.98
CA LYS A 84 14.73 10.04 2.80
C LYS A 84 15.67 9.90 1.61
N ASN A 85 15.86 8.68 1.10
CA ASN A 85 16.72 8.36 -0.05
C ASN A 85 15.92 8.35 -1.37
N GLY A 86 14.65 8.77 -1.36
CA GLY A 86 13.77 8.78 -2.53
C GLY A 86 13.26 7.40 -2.96
N LYS A 87 13.38 6.38 -2.12
CA LYS A 87 12.82 5.04 -2.40
C LYS A 87 11.40 4.94 -1.88
N VAL A 88 10.59 4.21 -2.65
CA VAL A 88 9.17 4.05 -2.39
C VAL A 88 8.94 2.68 -1.76
N TRP A 89 8.19 2.66 -0.68
CA TRP A 89 7.86 1.49 0.10
C TRP A 89 6.34 1.35 0.18
N PHE A 90 5.85 0.12 0.17
CA PHE A 90 4.43 -0.19 0.33
C PHE A 90 4.24 -0.93 1.64
N VAL A 91 3.36 -0.45 2.51
CA VAL A 91 2.98 -1.13 3.74
C VAL A 91 1.69 -1.87 3.47
N ASP A 92 1.77 -3.20 3.44
CA ASP A 92 0.66 -4.09 3.12
C ASP A 92 -0.34 -4.20 4.28
N ASP A 93 -1.64 -4.11 4.00
CA ASP A 93 -2.73 -4.13 4.98
C ASP A 93 -2.85 -5.46 5.73
N TYR A 94 -2.60 -6.59 5.06
CA TYR A 94 -2.73 -7.89 5.70
C TYR A 94 -1.50 -8.23 6.56
N SER A 95 -0.32 -8.16 5.95
CA SER A 95 0.93 -8.57 6.58
C SER A 95 1.56 -7.50 7.47
N GLN A 96 1.16 -6.23 7.31
CA GLN A 96 1.77 -5.06 7.96
C GLN A 96 3.27 -4.95 7.68
N ARG A 97 3.74 -5.54 6.57
CA ARG A 97 5.16 -5.51 6.19
C ARG A 97 5.43 -4.29 5.32
N ARG A 98 6.57 -3.65 5.56
CA ARG A 98 7.12 -2.62 4.69
C ARG A 98 7.88 -3.26 3.52
N ILE A 99 7.31 -3.14 2.33
CA ILE A 99 7.74 -3.83 1.11
C ILE A 99 8.49 -2.87 0.19
N TYR A 100 9.68 -3.28 -0.26
CA TYR A 100 10.49 -2.52 -1.19
C TYR A 100 9.95 -2.63 -2.62
N THR A 101 9.39 -1.54 -3.15
CA THR A 101 8.70 -1.54 -4.45
C THR A 101 9.63 -1.46 -5.66
N HIS A 102 10.94 -1.30 -5.47
CA HIS A 102 11.93 -1.19 -6.56
C HIS A 102 12.54 -2.53 -6.97
N TYR A 103 12.27 -3.60 -6.21
CA TYR A 103 12.69 -4.95 -6.59
C TYR A 103 11.76 -5.53 -7.67
N SER A 104 12.33 -6.09 -8.73
CA SER A 104 11.57 -6.68 -9.85
C SER A 104 11.03 -8.09 -9.55
N GLY A 105 11.66 -8.82 -8.62
CA GLY A 105 11.26 -10.18 -8.26
C GLY A 105 10.01 -10.25 -7.38
N ARG A 106 9.88 -11.33 -6.61
CA ARG A 106 8.76 -11.52 -5.68
C ARG A 106 8.86 -10.56 -4.51
N TRP A 107 7.78 -9.82 -4.25
CA TRP A 107 7.66 -8.96 -3.08
C TRP A 107 7.27 -9.82 -1.86
N SER A 108 8.22 -10.05 -0.96
CA SER A 108 7.96 -10.81 0.27
C SER A 108 6.99 -10.03 1.16
N GLY A 109 5.90 -10.68 1.58
CA GLY A 109 4.84 -10.04 2.36
C GLY A 109 3.69 -9.44 1.55
N PHE A 110 3.80 -9.37 0.22
CA PHE A 110 2.73 -8.82 -0.59
C PHE A 110 1.54 -9.78 -0.65
N SER A 111 0.37 -9.32 -0.21
CA SER A 111 -0.83 -10.16 -0.06
C SER A 111 -1.79 -10.11 -1.26
N HIS A 112 -1.58 -9.19 -2.20
CA HIS A 112 -2.51 -8.93 -3.30
C HIS A 112 -2.11 -9.57 -4.63
N GLY A 113 -3.02 -9.50 -5.62
CA GLY A 113 -2.80 -10.00 -6.98
C GLY A 113 -1.86 -9.15 -7.84
N GLY A 114 -1.39 -9.72 -8.96
CA GLY A 114 -0.43 -9.07 -9.87
C GLY A 114 -0.91 -7.73 -10.46
N THR A 115 -2.20 -7.56 -10.71
CA THR A 115 -2.76 -6.30 -11.21
C THR A 115 -2.60 -5.16 -10.18
N LEU A 116 -2.84 -5.46 -8.90
CA LEU A 116 -2.67 -4.49 -7.81
C LEU A 116 -1.18 -4.18 -7.57
N ARG A 117 -0.31 -5.17 -7.76
CA ARG A 117 1.14 -4.92 -7.79
C ARG A 117 1.51 -3.92 -8.90
N GLY A 118 1.00 -4.13 -10.12
CA GLY A 118 1.23 -3.21 -11.25
C GLY A 118 0.72 -1.78 -10.98
N LEU A 119 -0.38 -1.66 -10.23
CA LEU A 119 -0.90 -0.38 -9.77
C LEU A 119 0.07 0.31 -8.81
N ILE A 120 0.60 -0.41 -7.80
CA ILE A 120 1.60 0.12 -6.86
C ILE A 120 2.88 0.53 -7.58
N GLU A 121 3.35 -0.27 -8.55
CA GLU A 121 4.51 0.09 -9.37
C GLU A 121 4.28 1.37 -10.20
N SER A 122 3.04 1.62 -10.60
CA SER A 122 2.63 2.86 -11.30
C SER A 122 2.53 4.04 -10.34
N MET A 123 2.01 3.85 -9.12
CA MET A 123 2.06 4.85 -8.05
C MET A 123 3.52 5.22 -7.71
N ARG A 124 4.43 4.25 -7.66
CA ARG A 124 5.88 4.50 -7.51
C ARG A 124 6.41 5.37 -8.64
N LYS A 125 6.05 5.10 -9.90
CA LYS A 125 6.45 5.93 -11.06
C LYS A 125 5.88 7.34 -10.95
N TYR A 126 4.66 7.49 -10.46
CA TYR A 126 4.07 8.80 -10.20
C TYR A 126 4.85 9.57 -9.13
N ILE A 127 5.13 8.95 -7.99
CA ILE A 127 5.87 9.59 -6.88
C ILE A 127 7.27 10.03 -7.35
N THR A 128 8.00 9.13 -7.99
CA THR A 128 9.40 9.35 -8.37
C THR A 128 9.57 10.23 -9.62
N LYS A 129 8.69 10.08 -10.63
CA LYS A 129 8.85 10.72 -11.95
C LYS A 129 7.69 11.65 -12.33
N GLY A 130 6.59 11.65 -11.59
CA GLY A 130 5.39 12.43 -11.91
C GLY A 130 4.49 11.79 -12.98
N HIS A 131 4.76 10.56 -13.41
CA HIS A 131 3.97 9.89 -14.44
C HIS A 131 2.59 9.52 -13.90
N GLN A 132 1.55 10.18 -14.40
CA GLN A 132 0.16 9.89 -14.03
C GLN A 132 -0.28 8.50 -14.50
N ILE A 133 -1.24 7.93 -13.78
CA ILE A 133 -1.80 6.60 -14.03
C ILE A 133 -3.02 6.77 -14.96
N PRO A 134 -3.08 6.10 -16.13
CA PRO A 134 -4.26 6.16 -16.98
C PRO A 134 -5.51 5.66 -16.23
N LEU A 135 -6.66 6.32 -16.41
CA LEU A 135 -7.92 5.89 -15.77
C LEU A 135 -8.29 4.44 -16.11
N ASP A 136 -7.99 3.98 -17.33
CA ASP A 136 -8.25 2.62 -17.80
C ASP A 136 -7.51 1.52 -17.02
N TRP A 137 -6.49 1.89 -16.23
CA TRP A 137 -5.79 0.96 -15.33
C TRP A 137 -6.57 0.67 -14.04
N ILE A 138 -7.64 1.42 -13.75
CA ILE A 138 -8.43 1.28 -12.53
C ILE A 138 -9.63 0.39 -12.81
N ALA A 139 -9.68 -0.75 -12.11
CA ALA A 139 -10.62 -1.85 -12.37
C ALA A 139 -10.64 -2.25 -13.86
N PRO A 140 -9.51 -2.73 -14.43
CA PRO A 140 -9.42 -3.05 -15.85
C PRO A 140 -10.33 -4.22 -16.21
N THR A 141 -10.94 -4.14 -17.40
CA THR A 141 -11.75 -5.22 -17.97
C THR A 141 -10.98 -5.92 -19.09
N ARG A 142 -11.12 -7.25 -19.21
CA ARG A 142 -10.69 -7.98 -20.42
C ARG A 142 -11.58 -7.57 -21.62
N ARG A 143 -11.22 -8.04 -22.83
CA ARG A 143 -11.92 -7.75 -24.11
C ARG A 143 -13.46 -7.89 -24.07
N ASN A 144 -14.03 -8.63 -23.10
CA ASN A 144 -15.48 -8.69 -22.87
C ASN A 144 -15.83 -8.06 -21.50
N PRO A 145 -16.53 -6.90 -21.45
CA PRO A 145 -16.93 -6.24 -20.20
C PRO A 145 -17.87 -7.06 -19.31
N ALA A 146 -18.61 -8.03 -19.86
CA ALA A 146 -19.57 -8.84 -19.10
C ALA A 146 -18.91 -9.96 -18.28
N ASN A 147 -17.80 -10.54 -18.76
CA ASN A 147 -17.10 -11.67 -18.12
C ASN A 147 -15.60 -11.39 -17.86
N GLY A 148 -15.19 -10.13 -18.03
CA GLY A 148 -13.78 -9.73 -18.04
C GLY A 148 -13.33 -8.93 -16.83
N ASP A 149 -14.12 -8.90 -15.77
CA ASP A 149 -13.81 -8.13 -14.57
C ASP A 149 -12.61 -8.73 -13.81
N ILE A 150 -11.44 -8.12 -13.99
CA ILE A 150 -10.18 -8.59 -13.40
C ILE A 150 -10.17 -8.38 -11.89
N TRP A 151 -10.91 -7.38 -11.38
CA TRP A 151 -10.94 -7.01 -9.97
C TRP A 151 -12.14 -7.62 -9.24
N GLY A 152 -13.18 -8.05 -9.96
CA GLY A 152 -14.40 -8.63 -9.40
C GLY A 152 -15.28 -7.58 -8.70
N TYR A 153 -15.27 -6.33 -9.18
CA TYR A 153 -16.09 -5.22 -8.67
C TYR A 153 -17.52 -5.22 -9.24
N GLY A 154 -17.77 -5.87 -10.38
CA GLY A 154 -18.96 -5.66 -11.19
C GLY A 154 -18.96 -4.30 -11.87
N ILE A 155 -19.91 -4.08 -12.79
CA ILE A 155 -20.00 -2.87 -13.61
C ILE A 155 -20.22 -1.62 -12.74
N GLU A 156 -21.13 -1.71 -11.78
CA GLU A 156 -21.51 -0.58 -10.93
C GLU A 156 -20.37 -0.13 -10.01
N ALA A 157 -19.75 -1.04 -9.25
CA ALA A 157 -18.67 -0.65 -8.34
C ALA A 157 -17.39 -0.26 -9.10
N ALA A 158 -17.14 -0.85 -10.28
CA ALA A 158 -16.06 -0.40 -11.16
C ALA A 158 -16.31 1.02 -11.68
N SER A 159 -17.54 1.35 -12.07
CA SER A 159 -17.92 2.72 -12.49
C SER A 159 -17.80 3.72 -11.33
N ALA A 160 -18.28 3.35 -10.14
CA ALA A 160 -18.21 4.18 -8.94
C ALA A 160 -16.76 4.48 -8.55
N VAL A 161 -15.89 3.46 -8.51
CA VAL A 161 -14.48 3.68 -8.16
C VAL A 161 -13.78 4.54 -9.22
N ARG A 162 -14.02 4.29 -10.52
CA ARG A 162 -13.46 5.11 -11.62
C ARG A 162 -13.88 6.57 -11.50
N THR A 163 -15.14 6.84 -11.20
CA THR A 163 -15.67 8.19 -11.00
C THR A 163 -15.03 8.88 -9.79
N ALA A 164 -14.83 8.15 -8.70
CA ALA A 164 -14.18 8.68 -7.50
C ALA A 164 -12.70 9.00 -7.76
N VAL A 165 -11.97 8.10 -8.44
CA VAL A 165 -10.53 8.29 -8.68
C VAL A 165 -10.22 9.28 -9.80
N ALA A 166 -11.13 9.50 -10.75
CA ALA A 166 -10.91 10.44 -11.87
C ALA A 166 -10.65 11.88 -11.41
N LYS A 167 -11.10 12.24 -10.20
CA LYS A 167 -10.88 13.55 -9.58
C LYS A 167 -9.48 13.70 -8.97
N LEU A 168 -8.71 12.61 -8.87
CA LEU A 168 -7.42 12.61 -8.18
C LEU A 168 -6.28 13.06 -9.12
N PRO A 169 -5.34 13.91 -8.67
CA PRO A 169 -4.23 14.40 -9.51
C PRO A 169 -3.26 13.32 -10.01
N ILE A 170 -3.27 12.14 -9.39
CA ILE A 170 -2.48 10.97 -9.80
C ILE A 170 -3.05 10.30 -11.06
N ILE A 171 -4.33 10.52 -11.38
CA ILE A 171 -5.01 9.89 -12.51
C ILE A 171 -4.92 10.80 -13.74
N LYS A 172 -4.58 10.20 -14.88
CA LYS A 172 -4.70 10.81 -16.19
C LYS A 172 -6.05 10.44 -16.77
N VAL A 173 -6.99 11.38 -16.70
CA VAL A 173 -8.26 11.30 -17.45
C VAL A 173 -7.94 11.61 -18.91
N ARG A 174 -8.43 10.81 -19.85
CA ARG A 174 -8.38 11.19 -21.26
C ARG A 174 -9.26 12.43 -21.40
N SER A 175 -8.68 13.57 -21.76
CA SER A 175 -9.47 14.71 -22.22
C SER A 175 -10.24 14.24 -23.45
N GLU A 176 -11.57 14.38 -23.42
CA GLU A 176 -12.38 14.29 -24.64
C GLU A 176 -11.79 15.27 -25.65
N ALA A 177 -11.43 14.76 -26.82
CA ALA A 177 -11.02 15.54 -27.98
C ALA A 177 -12.25 15.76 -28.86
#